data_AF-A0A7X9GBN1-F1
#
_entry.id   AF-A0A7X9GBN1-F1
#
_cell.length_a   1.000
_cell.length_b   1.000
_cell.length_c   1.000
_cell.angle_alpha   90.00
_cell.angle_beta   90.00
_cell.angle_gamma   90.00
#
_symmetry.space_group_name_H-M   'P 1'
#
loop_
_entity.id
_entity.type
_entity.pdbx_description
1 polymer ?
#
loop_
_entity_poly.entity_id
_entity_poly.type
_entity_poly.pdbx_seq_one_letter_code
_entity_poly.pdbx_strand_id
1 'polypeptide(L)' 'QFKDKFKSWEGTIRKKNNIKYLIDLQEINKRILLDNGITLENITVIDLSTYKDKEILHSYRRDGKEFGLMGLISSL' A
#
# COMPACT_ATOMS: atom_id res chain seq x y z
N GLN A 1 17.16 -9.90 4.56
CA GLN A 1 17.27 -8.43 4.52
C GLN A 1 15.91 -7.72 4.64
N PHE A 2 14.92 -7.95 3.74
CA PHE A 2 13.58 -7.32 3.86
C PHE A 2 12.79 -7.82 5.08
N LYS A 3 12.72 -9.15 5.25
CA LYS A 3 11.99 -9.78 6.37
C LYS A 3 12.54 -9.40 7.74
N ASP A 4 13.86 -9.22 7.83
CA ASP A 4 14.56 -8.89 9.08
C ASP A 4 14.37 -7.43 9.49
N LYS A 5 14.14 -6.54 8.52
CA LYS A 5 13.91 -5.10 8.76
C LYS A 5 12.45 -4.74 9.01
N PHE A 6 11.48 -5.50 8.50
CA PHE A 6 10.06 -5.12 8.50
C PHE A 6 9.18 -6.12 9.23
N LYS A 7 9.39 -6.38 10.53
CA LYS A 7 8.65 -7.40 11.31
C LYS A 7 7.12 -7.38 11.12
N SER A 8 6.55 -6.23 10.82
CA SER A 8 5.12 -6.02 10.58
C SER A 8 4.56 -6.63 9.29
N TRP A 9 5.36 -7.36 8.49
CA TRP A 9 4.91 -8.04 7.25
C TRP A 9 4.11 -9.35 7.49
N GLU A 10 4.16 -9.95 8.68
CA GLU A 10 3.46 -11.21 8.94
C GLU A 10 1.94 -11.07 8.82
N GLY A 11 1.31 -11.85 7.94
CA GLY A 11 -0.14 -11.78 7.67
C GLY A 11 -0.56 -10.75 6.61
N THR A 12 0.35 -9.88 6.14
CA THR A 12 0.06 -8.93 5.04
C THR A 12 0.45 -9.47 3.66
N ILE A 13 1.17 -10.58 3.62
CA ILE A 13 1.55 -11.29 2.40
C ILE A 13 0.73 -12.57 2.29
N ARG A 14 -0.04 -12.72 1.20
CA ARG A 14 -0.86 -13.90 0.93
C ARG A 14 -0.36 -14.61 -0.32
N LYS A 15 -0.24 -15.92 -0.27
CA LYS A 15 0.14 -16.71 -1.46
C LYS A 15 -0.99 -16.65 -2.49
N LYS A 16 -0.68 -16.20 -3.71
CA LYS A 16 -1.65 -16.20 -4.84
C LYS A 16 -1.63 -17.54 -5.55
N ASN A 17 -0.43 -18.08 -5.77
CA ASN A 17 -0.19 -19.40 -6.34
C ASN A 17 1.24 -19.86 -6.01
N ASN A 18 1.73 -20.93 -6.63
CA ASN A 18 3.03 -21.53 -6.33
C ASN A 18 4.23 -20.59 -6.47
N ILE A 19 4.13 -19.55 -7.31
CA ILE A 19 5.25 -18.65 -7.64
C ILE A 19 4.94 -17.17 -7.35
N LYS A 20 3.69 -16.83 -7.02
CA LYS A 20 3.24 -15.43 -6.86
C LYS A 20 2.59 -15.21 -5.50
N TYR A 21 2.77 -14.00 -4.99
CA TYR A 21 2.22 -13.51 -3.74
C TYR A 21 1.46 -12.21 -3.97
N LEU A 22 0.46 -11.96 -3.14
CA LEU A 22 -0.22 -10.67 -2.97
C LEU A 22 0.34 -10.00 -1.72
N ILE A 23 0.54 -8.69 -1.79
CA ILE A 23 1.10 -7.89 -0.70
C ILE A 23 0.12 -6.76 -0.42
N ASP A 24 -0.28 -6.61 0.85
CA ASP A 24 -1.10 -5.51 1.32
C ASP A 24 -0.21 -4.34 1.77
N LEU A 25 0.01 -3.38 0.87
CA LEU A 25 0.87 -2.24 1.12
C LEU A 25 0.27 -1.24 2.12
N GLN A 26 -1.06 -1.11 2.15
CA GLN A 26 -1.73 -0.19 3.08
C GLN A 26 -1.60 -0.71 4.51
N GLU A 27 -1.87 -2.00 4.73
CA GLU A 27 -1.73 -2.61 6.05
C GLU A 27 -0.29 -2.61 6.55
N ILE A 28 0.70 -2.86 5.68
CA ILE A 28 2.12 -2.76 6.04
C ILE A 28 2.45 -1.35 6.54
N ASN A 29 2.05 -0.30 5.80
CA ASN A 29 2.33 1.08 6.22
C ASN A 29 1.57 1.45 7.50
N LYS A 30 0.31 1.03 7.67
CA LYS A 30 -0.45 1.23 8.90
C LYS A 30 0.30 0.67 10.11
N ARG A 31 0.81 -0.56 10.01
CA ARG A 31 1.57 -1.19 11.09
C ARG A 31 2.90 -0.50 11.36
N ILE A 32 3.61 -0.07 10.32
CA ILE A 32 4.82 0.74 10.49
C ILE A 32 4.52 2.02 11.27
N LEU A 33 3.42 2.72 10.98
CA LEU A 33 3.03 3.92 11.72
C LEU A 33 2.69 3.62 13.19
N LEU A 34 1.95 2.53 13.45
CA LEU A 34 1.63 2.06 14.81
C LEU A 34 2.91 1.69 15.59
N ASP A 35 3.83 0.96 14.96
CA ASP A 35 5.12 0.57 15.56
C ASP A 35 6.00 1.80 15.90
N ASN A 36 5.77 2.94 15.23
CA ASN A 36 6.43 4.22 15.49
C ASN A 36 5.65 5.13 16.46
N GLY A 37 4.59 4.62 17.09
CA GLY A 37 3.86 5.32 18.15
C GLY A 37 2.72 6.23 17.70
N ILE A 38 2.37 6.23 16.40
CA ILE A 38 1.13 6.89 15.95
C ILE A 38 -0.05 6.05 16.40
N THR A 39 -1.05 6.68 17.02
CA THR A 39 -2.24 5.96 17.51
C THR A 39 -3.22 5.68 16.38
N LEU A 40 -4.07 4.66 16.55
CA LEU A 40 -5.02 4.26 15.51
C LEU A 40 -6.02 5.38 15.17
N GLU A 41 -6.40 6.20 16.15
CA GLU A 41 -7.32 7.32 15.99
C GLU A 41 -6.76 8.43 15.09
N ASN A 42 -5.43 8.47 14.95
CA ASN A 42 -4.71 9.41 14.08
C ASN A 42 -4.40 8.82 12.69
N ILE A 43 -4.89 7.62 12.37
CA ILE A 43 -4.65 6.96 11.08
C ILE A 43 -5.97 6.71 10.37
N THR A 44 -6.18 7.39 9.24
CA THR A 44 -7.30 7.11 8.34
C THR A 44 -6.81 6.30 7.14
N VAL A 45 -7.35 5.10 6.96
CA VAL A 45 -7.12 4.29 5.76
C VAL A 45 -8.24 4.54 4.76
N ILE A 46 -7.88 4.96 3.55
CA ILE A 46 -8.84 5.19 2.47
C ILE A 46 -8.93 3.92 1.61
N ASP A 47 -10.14 3.41 1.39
CA ASP A 47 -10.40 2.25 0.52
C ASP A 47 -10.42 2.68 -0.96
N LEU A 48 -9.25 3.10 -1.45
CA LEU A 48 -8.99 3.39 -2.86
C LEU A 48 -7.85 2.52 -3.36
N SER A 49 -8.02 1.99 -4.56
CA SER A 49 -7.05 1.16 -5.23
C SER A 49 -6.76 1.75 -6.60
N THR A 50 -5.56 2.29 -6.79
CA THR A 50 -5.11 2.86 -8.08
C THR A 50 -5.36 1.92 -9.25
N TYR A 51 -5.22 0.61 -9.05
CA TYR A 51 -5.50 -0.41 -10.07
C TYR A 51 -6.99 -0.57 -10.42
N LYS A 52 -7.89 -0.48 -9.42
CA LYS A 52 -9.32 -0.76 -9.57
C LYS A 52 -10.11 0.49 -9.97
N ASP A 53 -9.80 1.62 -9.36
CA ASP A 53 -10.51 2.90 -9.53
C ASP A 53 -10.02 3.66 -10.76
N LYS A 54 -10.17 3.04 -11.93
CA LYS A 54 -9.61 3.52 -13.20
C LYS A 54 -10.18 4.86 -13.69
N GLU A 55 -11.37 5.25 -13.24
CA GLU A 55 -12.02 6.49 -13.67
C GLU A 55 -11.39 7.73 -13.01
N ILE A 56 -10.70 7.55 -11.88
CA ILE A 56 -10.19 8.66 -11.06
C ILE A 56 -8.69 8.54 -10.74
N LEU A 57 -8.07 7.36 -10.87
CA LEU A 57 -6.67 7.14 -10.51
C LEU A 57 -5.84 6.52 -11.63
N HIS A 58 -4.65 7.07 -11.85
CA HIS A 58 -3.63 6.46 -12.73
C HIS A 58 -2.99 5.24 -12.06
N SER A 59 -2.63 4.22 -12.85
CA SER A 59 -1.97 3.02 -12.33
C SER A 59 -0.93 2.44 -13.29
N TYR A 60 0.34 2.51 -12.91
CA TYR A 60 1.42 1.85 -13.64
C TYR A 60 1.16 0.35 -13.88
N ARG A 61 0.57 -0.35 -12.90
CA ARG A 61 0.33 -1.79 -13.01
C ARG A 61 -0.73 -2.14 -14.05
N ARG A 62 -1.71 -1.25 -14.28
CA ARG A 62 -2.79 -1.44 -15.26
C ARG A 62 -2.40 -0.86 -16.62
N ASP A 63 -1.85 0.36 -16.62
CA ASP A 63 -1.68 1.20 -17.82
C ASP A 63 -0.28 1.05 -18.46
N GLY A 64 0.68 0.44 -17.74
CA GLY A 64 2.00 0.12 -18.27
C GLY A 64 2.83 1.38 -18.58
N LYS A 65 3.36 1.48 -19.80
CA LYS A 65 4.23 2.60 -20.20
C LYS A 65 3.49 3.92 -20.41
N GLU A 66 2.18 3.88 -20.62
CA GLU A 66 1.34 5.05 -20.92
C GLU A 66 0.62 5.59 -19.67
N PHE A 67 1.15 5.30 -18.48
CA PHE A 67 0.54 5.71 -17.22
C PHE A 67 0.77 7.21 -16.92
N GLY A 68 -0.24 7.87 -16.37
CA GLY A 68 -0.09 9.19 -15.75
C GLY A 68 0.47 9.11 -14.33
N LEU A 69 0.94 10.24 -13.81
CA LEU A 69 1.33 10.40 -12.41
C LEU A 69 0.29 11.24 -11.65
N MET A 70 0.13 10.93 -10.37
CA MET A 70 -0.71 11.71 -9.45
C MET A 70 0.18 12.42 -8.44
N GLY A 71 -0.23 13.61 -8.00
CA GLY A 71 0.41 14.35 -6.91
C GLY A 71 -0.41 14.27 -5.63
N LEU A 72 0.26 14.12 -4.50
CA LEU A 72 -0.33 14.34 -3.17
C LEU A 72 0.11 15.72 -2.68
N ILE A 73 -0.86 16.57 -2.34
CA ILE A 73 -0.61 17.92 -1.82
C ILE A 73 -1.24 18.00 -0.44
N SER A 74 -0.47 18.45 0.55
CA SER A 74 -0.93 18.72 1.90
C SER A 74 -0.45 20.10 2.35
N SER A 75 -1.32 20.88 2.98
CA SER A 75 -0.95 22.08 3.73
C SER A 75 -1.09 21.81 5.23
N LEU A 76 -0.21 22.44 6.01
CA LEU A 76 -0.30 22.48 7.48
C LEU A 76 -1.27 23.56 7.93
#